data_AF-A0A2D7F1F1-F1
#
_entry.id   AF-A0A2D7F1F1-F1
#
_cell.length_a   1.000
_cell.length_b   1.000
_cell.length_c   1.000
_cell.angle_alpha   90.00
_cell.angle_beta   90.00
_cell.angle_gamma   90.00
#
_symmetry.space_group_name_H-M   'P 1'
#
loop_
_entity.id
_entity.type
_entity.pdbx_description
1 polymer ?
#
loop_
_entity_poly.entity_id
_entity_poly.type
_entity_poly.pdbx_seq_one_letter_code
_entity_poly.pdbx_strand_id
1 'polypeptide(L)'
;MHIQELETIKYHNMNILIVVMNNGAYSQKVDRLRLEELSESGSVLGNTDFAGIVQGFGLMGKTMTRSNDIGVALSELLNKHEQHFGT
;
A
#
# COMPACT_ATOMS: atom_id res chain seq x y z
N MET A 1 4.89 -9.58 0.39
CA MET A 1 5.20 -10.78 -0.43
C MET A 1 3.92 -11.55 -0.80
N HIS A 2 2.81 -10.87 -1.15
CA HIS A 2 1.52 -11.51 -1.51
C HIS A 2 0.75 -10.67 -2.54
N ILE A 3 1.48 -9.99 -3.44
CA ILE A 3 0.86 -9.05 -4.38
C ILE A 3 -0.07 -9.76 -5.38
N GLN A 4 0.14 -11.06 -5.60
CA GLN A 4 -0.66 -11.91 -6.48
C GLN A 4 -2.11 -12.08 -5.99
N GLU A 5 -2.35 -11.97 -4.67
CA GLU A 5 -3.69 -12.13 -4.10
C GLU A 5 -4.66 -10.98 -4.42
N LEU A 6 -4.17 -9.91 -5.04
CA LEU A 6 -5.02 -8.86 -5.59
C LEU A 6 -6.01 -9.42 -6.63
N GLU A 7 -5.62 -10.45 -7.38
CA GLU A 7 -6.52 -11.12 -8.32
C GLU A 7 -7.68 -11.82 -7.59
N THR A 8 -7.39 -12.46 -6.45
CA THR A 8 -8.40 -13.09 -5.59
C THR A 8 -9.42 -12.05 -5.10
N ILE A 9 -8.94 -10.88 -4.65
CA ILE A 9 -9.79 -9.77 -4.19
C ILE A 9 -10.74 -9.31 -5.30
N LYS A 10 -10.21 -9.11 -6.51
CA LYS A 10 -10.99 -8.71 -7.68
C LYS A 10 -12.00 -9.78 -8.09
N TYR A 11 -11.55 -11.03 -8.24
CA TYR A 11 -12.35 -12.13 -8.73
C TYR A 11 -13.58 -12.40 -7.82
N HIS A 12 -13.39 -12.30 -6.51
CA HIS A 12 -14.46 -12.47 -5.53
C HIS A 12 -15.20 -11.18 -5.18
N ASN A 13 -14.92 -10.07 -5.87
CA ASN A 13 -15.52 -8.76 -5.63
C ASN A 13 -15.49 -8.34 -4.15
N MET A 14 -14.35 -8.58 -3.49
CA MET A 14 -14.20 -8.32 -2.06
C MET A 14 -14.01 -6.82 -1.81
N ASN A 15 -14.72 -6.29 -0.81
CA ASN A 15 -14.54 -4.92 -0.37
C ASN A 15 -13.37 -4.81 0.63
N ILE A 16 -12.16 -4.60 0.13
CA ILE A 16 -10.95 -4.53 0.94
C ILE A 16 -10.19 -3.22 0.66
N LEU A 17 -9.87 -2.49 1.73
CA LEU A 17 -8.94 -1.37 1.69
C LEU A 17 -7.54 -1.83 2.10
N ILE A 18 -6.57 -1.72 1.19
CA ILE A 18 -5.16 -2.03 1.46
C ILE A 18 -4.39 -0.71 1.61
N VAL A 19 -3.71 -0.53 2.74
CA VAL A 19 -2.82 0.61 2.99
C VAL A 19 -1.38 0.10 3.02
N VAL A 20 -0.53 0.66 2.17
CA VAL A 20 0.89 0.29 2.08
C VAL A 20 1.75 1.44 2.60
N MET A 21 2.53 1.17 3.65
CA MET A 21 3.56 2.11 4.12
C MET A 21 4.83 1.92 3.28
N ASN A 22 4.95 2.71 2.21
CA ASN A 22 6.05 2.58 1.26
C ASN A 22 7.23 3.50 1.62
N ASN A 23 8.10 3.02 2.50
CA ASN A 23 9.34 3.69 2.90
C ASN A 23 10.59 3.09 2.22
N GLY A 24 10.39 2.20 1.25
CA GLY A 24 11.45 1.62 0.43
C GLY A 24 12.42 0.68 1.16
N ALA A 25 12.11 0.27 2.39
CA ALA A 25 12.99 -0.56 3.20
C ALA A 25 12.23 -1.42 4.23
N TYR A 26 12.88 -2.48 4.69
CA TYR A 26 12.43 -3.22 5.87
C TYR A 26 12.83 -2.46 7.14
N SER A 27 12.05 -1.43 7.47
CA SER A 27 12.46 -0.37 8.41
C SER A 27 12.83 -0.86 9.81
N GLN A 28 12.13 -1.85 10.35
CA GLN A 28 12.50 -2.44 11.65
C GLN A 28 13.93 -3.01 11.66
N LYS A 29 14.38 -3.55 10.54
CA LYS A 29 15.74 -4.09 10.40
C LYS A 29 16.75 -2.98 10.13
N VAL A 30 16.38 -1.94 9.38
CA VAL A 30 17.19 -0.72 9.23
C VAL A 30 17.48 -0.08 10.58
N ASP A 31 16.45 0.14 11.40
CA ASP A 31 16.60 0.77 12.71
C ASP A 31 17.52 -0.04 13.63
N ARG A 32 17.35 -1.37 13.62
CA ARG A 32 18.24 -2.26 14.39
C ARG A 32 19.68 -2.25 13.89
N LEU A 33 19.90 -2.30 12.57
CA LEU A 33 21.24 -2.30 11.98
C LEU A 33 21.98 -0.99 12.27
N ARG A 34 21.28 0.15 12.29
CA ARG A 34 21.84 1.44 12.69
C ARG A 34 22.33 1.43 14.13
N LEU A 35 21.53 0.89 15.05
CA LEU A 35 21.90 0.76 16.46
C LEU A 35 23.13 -0.15 16.66
N GLU A 36 23.30 -1.15 15.80
CA GLU A 36 24.43 -2.08 15.82
C GLU A 36 25.63 -1.59 14.96
N GLU A 37 25.54 -0.40 14.36
CA GLU A 37 26.53 0.17 13.43
C GLU A 37 26.88 -0.77 12.25
N LEU A 38 25.88 -1.54 11.79
CA LEU A 38 25.99 -2.50 10.70
C LEU A 38 25.42 -1.95 9.39
N SER A 39 25.87 -2.52 8.27
CA SER A 39 25.39 -2.15 6.93
C SER A 39 23.89 -2.42 6.75
N GLU A 40 23.17 -1.44 6.20
CA GLU A 40 21.74 -1.50 5.88
C GLU A 40 21.42 -2.15 4.53
N SER A 41 22.44 -2.50 3.72
CA SER A 41 22.26 -2.84 2.30
C SER A 41 21.27 -3.99 2.03
N GLY A 42 21.21 -4.99 2.92
CA GLY A 42 20.25 -6.10 2.83
C GLY A 42 18.83 -5.79 3.33
N SER A 43 18.55 -4.54 3.70
CA SER A 43 17.26 -4.08 4.21
C SER A 43 16.62 -3.01 3.32
N VAL A 44 17.33 -2.49 2.33
CA VAL A 44 16.81 -1.57 1.31
C VAL A 44 16.13 -2.36 0.20
N LEU A 45 14.90 -1.99 -0.15
CA LEU A 45 14.04 -2.71 -1.10
C LEU A 45 13.70 -1.86 -2.34
N GLY A 46 13.82 -0.54 -2.25
CA GLY A 46 13.46 0.41 -3.31
C GLY A 46 12.00 0.87 -3.24
N ASN A 47 11.67 1.95 -3.95
CA ASN A 47 10.35 2.57 -3.93
C ASN A 47 9.46 1.98 -5.04
N THR A 48 8.73 0.92 -4.70
CA THR A 48 7.81 0.26 -5.63
C THR A 48 6.59 1.13 -5.94
N ASP A 49 6.19 1.23 -7.21
CA ASP A 49 4.93 1.85 -7.61
C ASP A 49 3.74 0.90 -7.40
N PHE A 50 3.23 0.86 -6.17
CA PHE A 50 2.07 0.04 -5.83
C PHE A 50 0.79 0.49 -6.54
N ALA A 51 0.63 1.79 -6.80
CA ALA A 51 -0.56 2.33 -7.46
C ALA A 51 -0.61 1.89 -8.94
N GLY A 52 0.51 1.89 -9.65
CA GLY A 52 0.63 1.35 -10.99
C GLY A 52 0.42 -0.18 -11.03
N ILE A 53 0.96 -0.91 -10.04
CA ILE A 53 0.75 -2.37 -9.95
C ILE A 53 -0.73 -2.72 -9.82
N VAL A 54 -1.46 -2.10 -8.89
CA VAL A 54 -2.89 -2.44 -8.70
C VAL A 54 -3.74 -2.06 -9.92
N GLN A 55 -3.36 -1.01 -10.66
CA GLN A 55 -4.01 -0.67 -11.94
C GLN A 55 -3.83 -1.78 -12.97
N GLY A 56 -2.67 -2.47 -12.99
CA GLY A 56 -2.43 -3.64 -13.83
C GLY A 56 -3.36 -4.82 -13.52
N PHE A 57 -3.81 -4.95 -12.27
CA PHE A 57 -4.86 -5.91 -11.89
C PHE A 57 -6.28 -5.40 -12.21
N GLY A 58 -6.45 -4.14 -12.63
CA GLY A 58 -7.77 -3.53 -12.84
C GLY A 58 -8.45 -3.07 -11.54
N LEU A 59 -7.66 -2.82 -10.49
CA LEU A 59 -8.10 -2.26 -9.21
C LEU A 59 -7.70 -0.79 -9.09
N MET A 60 -8.38 -0.05 -8.20
CA MET A 60 -8.05 1.35 -7.92
C MET A 60 -6.83 1.44 -6.98
N GLY A 61 -5.91 2.36 -7.29
CA GLY A 61 -4.77 2.70 -6.43
C GLY A 61 -4.50 4.20 -6.42
N LYS A 62 -4.03 4.72 -5.29
CA LYS A 62 -3.64 6.13 -5.13
C LYS A 62 -2.35 6.20 -4.32
N THR A 63 -1.36 6.91 -4.85
CA THR A 63 -0.12 7.22 -4.12
C THR A 63 -0.30 8.51 -3.33
N MET A 64 0.19 8.52 -2.10
CA MET A 64 0.12 9.68 -1.20
C MET A 64 1.52 9.98 -0.70
N THR A 65 1.97 11.22 -0.89
CA THR A 65 3.32 11.65 -0.49
C THR A 65 3.29 12.66 0.65
N ARG A 66 2.11 13.14 1.02
CA ARG A 66 1.92 14.09 2.11
C ARG A 66 0.89 13.58 3.11
N SER A 67 1.18 13.78 4.39
CA SER A 67 0.31 13.34 5.49
C SER A 67 -1.06 14.03 5.50
N ASN A 68 -1.13 15.29 5.08
CA ASN A 68 -2.38 16.04 5.00
C ASN A 68 -3.37 15.49 3.95
N ASP A 69 -2.91 14.64 3.03
CA ASP A 69 -3.77 14.10 1.98
C ASP A 69 -4.54 12.86 2.48
N ILE A 70 -4.07 12.19 3.55
CA ILE A 70 -4.59 10.90 4.04
C ILE A 70 -6.08 10.96 4.34
N GLY A 71 -6.50 11.98 5.09
CA GLY A 71 -7.91 12.13 5.47
C GLY A 71 -8.82 12.24 4.26
N VAL A 72 -8.43 13.06 3.27
CA VAL A 72 -9.22 13.28 2.05
C VAL A 72 -9.33 11.98 1.25
N ALA A 73 -8.24 11.25 1.04
CA ALA A 73 -8.30 10.01 0.26
C ALA A 73 -9.08 8.90 0.97
N LEU A 74 -8.98 8.80 2.29
CA LEU A 74 -9.76 7.83 3.05
C LEU A 74 -11.26 8.12 2.92
N SER A 75 -11.68 9.38 3.06
CA SER A 75 -13.07 9.78 2.86
C SER A 75 -13.56 9.49 1.44
N GLU A 76 -12.76 9.80 0.41
CA GLU A 76 -13.10 9.47 -0.98
C GLU A 76 -13.34 7.98 -1.21
N LEU A 77 -12.48 7.12 -0.64
CA LEU A 77 -12.57 5.66 -0.78
C LEU A 77 -13.75 5.08 -0.01
N LEU A 78 -14.00 5.54 1.22
CA LEU A 78 -15.12 5.11 2.04
C LEU A 78 -16.47 5.54 1.43
N ASN A 79 -16.58 6.75 0.89
CA ASN A 79 -17.81 7.22 0.26
C ASN A 79 -18.12 6.45 -1.04
N LYS A 80 -17.11 6.05 -1.81
CA LYS A 80 -17.30 5.20 -3.00
C LYS A 80 -17.81 3.81 -2.63
N HIS A 81 -17.43 3.28 -1.47
CA HIS A 81 -17.97 2.02 -0.98
C HIS A 81 -19.48 2.10 -0.74
N GLU A 82 -19.97 3.15 -0.07
CA GLU A 82 -21.42 3.34 0.15
C GLU A 82 -22.21 3.37 -1.16
N GLN A 83 -21.65 3.98 -2.21
CA GLN A 83 -22.28 4.06 -3.53
C GLN A 83 -22.30 2.72 -4.29
N HIS A 84 -21.33 1.84 -4.06
CA HIS A 84 -21.17 0.60 -4.85
C HIS A 84 -21.77 -0.63 -4.16
N PHE A 85 -21.84 -0.64 -2.82
CA PHE A 85 -22.28 -1.80 -2.05
C PHE A 85 -23.56 -1.56 -1.25
N GLY A 86 -23.98 -0.31 -1.03
CA GLY A 86 -25.17 0.04 -0.22
C GLY A 86 -25.04 -0.40 1.24
N THR A 87 -25.66 0.33 2.15
CA THR A 87 -25.97 -0.18 3.51
C THR A 87 -27.28 -0.93 3.50
#